data_AF-A0A8J3HAA9-F1
#
_entry.id   AF-A0A8J3HAA9-F1
#
_cell.length_a   1.000
_cell.length_b   1.000
_cell.length_c   1.000
_cell.angle_alpha   90.00
_cell.angle_beta   90.00
_cell.angle_gamma   90.00
#
_symmetry.space_group_name_H-M   'P 1'
#
loop_
_entity.id
_entity.type
_entity.pdbx_description
1 polymer ?
#
loop_
_entity_poly.entity_id
_entity_poly.type
_entity_poly.pdbx_seq_one_letter_code
_entity_poly.pdbx_strand_id
1 'polypeptide(L)'
;MRSISLRNKAIEFALVFAGGVVVGQIIPPVWKWAVITLAAPSYQEATYRCDRSMRAHLLAKQKVEAEPSEQTVRDLEASEIALIDCQDYDLLRKRLILFGLDENALGYMALKAIEAKATDLQDVIEIHEIRY
;
A
#
# COMPACT_ATOMS: atom_id res chain seq x y z
N MET A 1 30.24 -50.05 13.71
CA MET A 1 30.73 -48.84 13.03
C MET A 1 29.77 -48.27 11.99
N ARG A 2 29.22 -49.07 11.05
CA ARG A 2 28.26 -48.59 10.02
C ARG A 2 26.97 -47.95 10.58
N SER A 3 26.39 -48.46 11.66
CA SER A 3 25.15 -47.91 12.26
C SER A 3 25.34 -46.52 12.88
N ILE A 4 26.51 -46.25 13.47
CA ILE A 4 26.85 -44.94 14.05
C ILE A 4 27.04 -43.90 12.94
N SER A 5 27.67 -44.29 11.83
CA SER A 5 27.83 -43.42 10.65
C SER A 5 26.49 -43.06 10.01
N LEU A 6 25.56 -44.02 9.90
CA LEU A 6 24.22 -43.78 9.38
C LEU A 6 23.39 -42.87 10.29
N ARG A 7 23.51 -43.01 11.61
CA ARG A 7 22.84 -42.13 12.59
C ARG A 7 23.33 -40.69 12.51
N ASN A 8 24.63 -40.46 12.34
CA ASN A 8 25.19 -39.11 12.20
C ASN A 8 24.72 -38.44 10.89
N LYS A 9 24.66 -39.18 9.78
CA LYS A 9 24.10 -38.65 8.52
C LYS A 9 22.62 -38.30 8.63
N ALA A 10 21.84 -39.14 9.32
CA ALA A 10 20.42 -38.85 9.55
C ALA A 10 20.20 -37.58 10.39
N ILE A 11 21.03 -37.36 11.40
CA ILE A 11 21.01 -36.12 12.21
C ILE A 11 21.39 -34.91 11.36
N GLU A 12 22.43 -35.03 10.53
CA GLU A 12 22.85 -33.97 9.62
C GLU A 12 21.73 -33.57 8.64
N PHE A 13 21.08 -34.55 8.00
CA PHE A 13 19.93 -34.29 7.14
C PHE A 13 18.75 -33.66 7.90
N ALA A 14 18.47 -34.12 9.12
CA ALA A 14 17.42 -33.54 9.95
C ALA A 14 17.72 -32.08 10.32
N LEU A 15 18.98 -31.75 10.60
CA LEU A 15 19.42 -30.37 10.89
C LEU A 15 19.31 -29.47 9.66
N VAL A 16 19.72 -29.94 8.48
CA VAL A 16 19.59 -29.19 7.23
C VAL A 16 18.11 -28.95 6.91
N PHE A 17 17.26 -29.97 7.06
CA PHE A 17 15.82 -29.85 6.85
C PHE A 17 15.19 -28.87 7.84
N ALA A 18 15.48 -29.00 9.13
CA ALA A 18 14.99 -28.08 10.17
C ALA A 18 15.47 -26.64 9.90
N GLY A 19 16.73 -26.46 9.49
CA GLY A 19 17.27 -25.18 9.06
C GLY A 19 16.51 -24.59 7.88
N GLY A 20 16.23 -25.39 6.85
CA GLY A 20 15.42 -24.98 5.70
C GLY A 20 14.00 -24.57 6.08
N VAL A 21 13.35 -25.29 7.00
CA VAL A 21 12.02 -24.93 7.52
C VAL A 21 12.08 -23.60 8.27
N VAL A 22 13.04 -23.43 9.19
CA VAL A 22 13.21 -22.19 9.95
C VAL A 22 13.44 -21.01 9.01
N VAL A 23 14.34 -21.16 8.04
CA VAL A 23 14.63 -20.14 7.03
C VAL A 23 13.37 -19.81 6.22
N GLY A 24 12.64 -20.83 5.75
CA GLY A 24 11.40 -20.65 4.99
C GLY A 24 10.26 -20.00 5.78
N GLN A 25 10.26 -20.10 7.11
CA GLN A 25 9.26 -19.45 7.97
C GLN A 25 9.68 -18.05 8.44
N ILE A 26 10.98 -17.78 8.57
CA ILE A 26 11.49 -16.49 9.07
C ILE A 26 11.76 -15.48 7.95
N ILE A 27 12.33 -15.91 6.81
CA ILE A 27 12.68 -14.98 5.73
C ILE A 27 11.44 -14.26 5.17
N PRO A 28 10.31 -14.92 4.85
CA PRO A 28 9.15 -14.23 4.26
C PRO A 28 8.58 -13.10 5.14
N PRO A 29 8.31 -13.28 6.45
CA PRO A 29 7.82 -12.18 7.27
C PRO A 29 8.85 -11.06 7.45
N VAL A 30 10.14 -11.39 7.60
CA VAL A 30 11.21 -10.37 7.68
C VAL A 30 11.28 -9.55 6.40
N TRP A 31 11.20 -10.21 5.23
CA TRP A 31 11.16 -9.55 3.93
C TRP A 31 9.95 -8.62 3.80
N LYS A 32 8.73 -9.12 4.12
CA LYS A 32 7.51 -8.29 4.09
C LYS A 32 7.66 -7.05 4.96
N TRP A 33 8.15 -7.20 6.20
CA TRP A 33 8.37 -6.07 7.10
C TRP A 33 9.39 -5.06 6.54
N ALA A 34 10.49 -5.54 5.96
CA ALA A 34 11.47 -4.67 5.32
C ALA A 34 10.83 -3.86 4.18
N VAL A 35 10.09 -4.52 3.28
CA VAL A 35 9.39 -3.84 2.18
C VAL A 35 8.39 -2.82 2.70
N ILE A 36 7.59 -3.16 3.71
CA ILE A 36 6.63 -2.22 4.34
C ILE A 36 7.35 -0.98 4.87
N THR A 37 8.42 -1.16 5.66
CA THR A 37 9.12 -0.02 6.27
C THR A 37 9.74 0.93 5.25
N LEU A 38 10.23 0.40 4.13
CA LEU A 38 10.85 1.21 3.07
C LEU A 38 9.82 1.87 2.17
N ALA A 39 8.73 1.17 1.84
CA ALA A 39 7.73 1.64 0.90
C ALA A 39 6.67 2.55 1.53
N ALA A 40 6.40 2.43 2.84
CA ALA A 40 5.30 3.11 3.51
C ALA A 40 5.26 4.62 3.20
N PRO A 41 6.33 5.43 3.34
CA PRO A 41 6.23 6.87 3.09
C PRO A 41 5.76 7.21 1.67
N SER A 42 6.30 6.53 0.66
CA SER A 42 5.90 6.73 -0.74
C SER A 42 4.50 6.24 -1.04
N TYR A 43 4.10 5.11 -0.44
CA TYR A 43 2.76 4.54 -0.61
C TYR A 43 1.69 5.46 -0.01
N GLN A 44 1.96 5.96 1.19
CA GLN A 44 1.10 6.89 1.92
C GLN A 44 0.88 8.20 1.16
N GLU A 45 1.94 8.78 0.61
CA GLU A 45 1.83 9.99 -0.20
C GLU A 45 1.06 9.74 -1.50
N ALA A 46 1.31 8.60 -2.17
CA ALA A 46 0.59 8.23 -3.38
C ALA A 46 -0.91 8.03 -3.12
N THR A 47 -1.28 7.36 -2.02
CA THR A 47 -2.68 7.22 -1.58
C THR A 47 -3.33 8.58 -1.37
N TYR A 48 -2.65 9.47 -0.65
CA TYR A 48 -3.17 10.80 -0.35
C TYR A 48 -3.38 11.67 -1.61
N ARG A 49 -2.43 11.65 -2.55
CA ARG A 49 -2.57 12.40 -3.81
C ARG A 49 -3.72 11.87 -4.65
N CYS A 50 -3.86 10.55 -4.77
CA CYS A 50 -4.98 9.97 -5.50
C CYS A 50 -6.33 10.36 -4.88
N ASP A 51 -6.48 10.25 -3.56
CA ASP A 51 -7.72 10.66 -2.87
C ASP A 51 -8.06 12.14 -3.10
N ARG A 52 -7.07 13.02 -2.94
CA ARG A 52 -7.21 14.45 -3.20
C ARG A 52 -7.64 14.73 -4.64
N SER A 53 -7.01 14.08 -5.64
CA SER A 53 -7.31 14.28 -7.05
C SER A 53 -8.70 13.75 -7.41
N MET A 54 -9.12 12.62 -6.85
CA MET A 54 -10.50 12.13 -7.01
C MET A 54 -11.53 13.09 -6.43
N ARG A 55 -11.30 13.62 -5.22
CA ARG A 55 -12.18 14.60 -4.58
C ARG A 55 -12.26 15.89 -5.38
N ALA A 56 -11.13 16.39 -5.87
CA ALA A 56 -11.08 17.59 -6.70
C ALA A 56 -11.87 17.41 -8.00
N HIS A 57 -11.70 16.26 -8.67
CA HIS A 57 -12.43 15.91 -9.88
C HIS A 57 -13.95 15.82 -9.65
N LEU A 58 -14.37 15.18 -8.54
CA LEU A 58 -15.79 15.09 -8.19
C LEU A 58 -16.42 16.47 -7.95
N LEU A 59 -15.73 17.34 -7.20
CA LEU A 59 -16.17 18.71 -6.95
C LEU A 59 -16.22 19.54 -8.24
N ALA A 60 -15.24 19.40 -9.13
CA ALA A 60 -15.23 20.10 -10.41
C ALA A 60 -16.41 19.67 -11.29
N LYS A 61 -16.70 18.36 -11.32
CA LYS A 61 -17.86 17.82 -12.05
C LYS A 61 -19.18 18.38 -11.52
N GLN A 62 -19.37 18.39 -10.20
CA GLN A 62 -20.56 18.98 -9.58
C GLN A 62 -20.71 20.47 -9.90
N LYS A 63 -19.61 21.24 -9.96
CA LYS A 63 -19.65 22.65 -10.37
C LYS A 63 -20.09 22.83 -11.82
N VAL A 64 -19.61 21.98 -12.74
CA VAL A 64 -20.06 22.01 -14.14
C VAL A 64 -21.55 21.69 -14.24
N GLU A 65 -22.04 20.72 -13.47
CA GLU A 65 -23.46 20.36 -13.45
C GLU A 65 -24.34 21.47 -12.85
N ALA A 66 -23.87 22.16 -11.80
CA ALA A 66 -24.61 23.22 -11.14
C ALA A 66 -24.59 24.56 -11.91
N GLU A 67 -23.43 24.95 -12.46
CA GLU A 67 -23.23 26.21 -13.18
C GLU A 67 -22.28 26.00 -14.38
N PRO A 68 -22.82 25.57 -15.53
CA PRO A 68 -22.02 25.37 -16.73
C PRO A 68 -21.42 26.68 -17.26
N SER A 69 -20.09 26.76 -17.38
CA SER A 69 -19.36 27.89 -17.94
C SER A 69 -18.02 27.42 -18.54
N GLU A 70 -17.39 28.25 -19.38
CA GLU A 70 -16.04 27.92 -19.88
C GLU A 70 -15.03 27.72 -18.75
N GLN A 71 -15.17 28.48 -17.66
CA GLN A 71 -14.29 28.33 -16.50
C GLN A 71 -14.49 26.99 -15.79
N THR A 72 -15.75 26.59 -15.54
CA THR A 72 -16.02 25.32 -14.84
C THR A 72 -15.60 24.12 -15.67
N VAL A 73 -15.72 24.18 -17.00
CA VAL A 73 -15.20 23.16 -17.91
C VAL A 73 -13.68 23.08 -17.87
N ARG A 74 -12.97 24.22 -17.92
CA ARG A 74 -11.50 24.24 -17.80
C ARG A 74 -11.00 23.70 -16.46
N ASP A 75 -11.70 24.01 -15.37
CA ASP A 75 -11.39 23.48 -14.04
C ASP A 75 -11.58 21.96 -13.98
N LEU A 76 -12.63 21.43 -14.64
CA LEU A 76 -12.86 20.00 -14.78
C LEU A 76 -11.73 19.32 -15.58
N GLU A 77 -11.37 19.85 -16.75
CA GLU A 77 -10.26 19.33 -17.57
C GLU A 77 -8.94 19.30 -16.77
N ALA A 78 -8.64 20.35 -16.01
CA ALA A 78 -7.45 20.38 -15.15
C ALA A 78 -7.49 19.30 -14.06
N SER A 79 -8.67 19.06 -13.47
CA SER A 79 -8.85 18.01 -12.47
C SER A 79 -8.75 16.60 -13.05
N GLU A 80 -9.16 16.39 -14.30
CA GLU A 80 -8.99 15.12 -15.02
C GLU A 80 -7.52 14.80 -15.26
N ILE A 81 -6.70 15.81 -15.60
CA ILE A 81 -5.25 15.64 -15.73
C ILE A 81 -4.63 15.22 -14.38
N ALA A 82 -5.10 15.79 -13.27
CA ALA A 82 -4.65 15.44 -11.93
C ALA A 82 -4.96 13.99 -11.53
N LEU A 83 -5.89 13.31 -12.20
CA LEU A 83 -6.16 11.88 -11.98
C LEU A 83 -4.99 10.96 -12.37
N ILE A 84 -3.95 11.49 -13.04
CA ILE A 84 -2.67 10.77 -13.24
C ILE A 84 -2.07 10.29 -11.89
N ASP A 85 -2.33 11.02 -10.79
CA ASP A 85 -1.89 10.61 -9.45
C ASP A 85 -2.46 9.26 -9.03
N CYS A 86 -3.69 8.93 -9.46
CA CYS A 86 -4.30 7.63 -9.19
C CYS A 86 -3.69 6.50 -10.03
N GLN A 87 -3.22 6.81 -11.24
CA GLN A 87 -2.48 5.86 -12.04
C GLN A 87 -1.13 5.54 -11.40
N ASP A 88 -0.41 6.55 -10.90
CA ASP A 88 0.86 6.38 -10.20
C ASP A 88 0.69 5.55 -8.91
N TYR A 89 -0.38 5.83 -8.16
CA TYR A 89 -0.76 5.04 -6.99
C TYR A 89 -1.02 3.57 -7.34
N ASP A 90 -1.83 3.28 -8.37
CA ASP A 90 -2.14 1.91 -8.76
C ASP A 90 -0.90 1.15 -9.27
N LEU A 91 -0.02 1.81 -10.03
CA LEU A 91 1.25 1.23 -10.47
C LEU A 91 2.16 0.89 -9.29
N LEU A 92 2.26 1.78 -8.30
CA LEU A 92 3.03 1.54 -7.08
C LEU A 92 2.43 0.37 -6.29
N ARG A 93 1.11 0.37 -6.09
CA ARG A 93 0.39 -0.70 -5.39
C ARG A 93 0.63 -2.06 -6.03
N LYS A 94 0.49 -2.16 -7.35
CA LYS A 94 0.76 -3.39 -8.11
C LYS A 94 2.23 -3.82 -8.02
N ARG A 95 3.17 -2.87 -8.07
CA ARG A 95 4.60 -3.17 -7.90
C ARG A 95 4.89 -3.76 -6.51
N LEU A 96 4.27 -3.23 -5.46
CA LEU A 96 4.41 -3.73 -4.10
C LEU A 96 3.83 -5.13 -3.92
N ILE A 97 2.72 -5.43 -4.61
CA ILE A 97 2.17 -6.81 -4.68
C ILE A 97 3.17 -7.75 -5.34
N LEU A 98 3.81 -7.33 -6.44
CA LEU A 98 4.86 -8.11 -7.10
C LEU A 98 6.08 -8.33 -6.20
N PHE A 99 6.36 -7.42 -5.26
CA PHE A 99 7.41 -7.59 -4.24
C PHE A 99 7.00 -8.49 -3.06
N GLY A 100 5.80 -9.07 -3.10
CA GLY A 100 5.34 -10.05 -2.11
C GLY A 100 4.49 -9.45 -0.99
N LEU A 101 4.06 -8.19 -1.11
CA LEU A 101 3.01 -7.66 -0.23
C LEU A 101 1.63 -8.17 -0.65
N ASP A 102 0.76 -8.37 0.33
CA ASP A 102 -0.64 -8.70 0.11
C ASP A 102 -1.52 -7.47 0.39
N GLU A 103 -2.81 -7.61 0.12
CA GLU A 103 -3.79 -6.54 0.32
C GLU A 103 -3.86 -6.07 1.78
N ASN A 104 -3.63 -6.96 2.74
CA ASN A 104 -3.63 -6.60 4.16
C ASN A 104 -2.41 -5.73 4.50
N ALA A 105 -1.23 -6.05 3.96
CA ALA A 105 -0.03 -5.24 4.15
C ALA A 105 -0.16 -3.85 3.50
N LEU A 106 -0.77 -3.78 2.32
CA LEU A 106 -1.07 -2.52 1.64
C LEU A 106 -2.07 -1.68 2.44
N GLY A 107 -3.18 -2.30 2.89
CA GLY A 107 -4.18 -1.67 3.75
C GLY A 107 -3.57 -1.17 5.06
N TYR A 108 -2.69 -1.96 5.68
CA TYR A 108 -1.95 -1.55 6.88
C TYR A 108 -1.13 -0.27 6.66
N MET A 109 -0.41 -0.17 5.53
CA MET A 109 0.36 1.04 5.23
C MET A 109 -0.53 2.27 5.02
N ALA A 110 -1.67 2.10 4.35
CA ALA A 110 -2.65 3.17 4.15
C ALA A 110 -3.28 3.63 5.48
N LEU A 111 -3.68 2.70 6.35
CA LEU A 111 -4.23 3.02 7.67
C LEU A 111 -3.22 3.76 8.54
N LYS A 112 -1.96 3.31 8.55
CA LYS A 112 -0.89 4.04 9.25
C LYS A 112 -0.64 5.44 8.69
N ALA A 113 -0.94 5.70 7.41
CA ALA A 113 -0.85 7.04 6.84
C ALA A 113 -1.82 7.99 7.52
N ILE A 114 -3.05 7.49 7.69
CA ILE A 114 -4.18 8.23 8.22
C ILE A 114 -3.95 8.48 9.71
N GLU A 115 -3.56 7.44 10.46
CA GLU A 115 -3.25 7.55 11.89
C GLU A 115 -2.04 8.48 12.16
N ALA A 116 -1.02 8.49 11.29
CA ALA A 116 0.14 9.36 11.49
C ALA A 116 -0.16 10.85 11.26
N LYS A 117 -1.19 11.16 10.48
CA LYS A 117 -1.61 12.55 10.17
C LYS A 117 -2.78 13.02 11.03
N ALA A 118 -3.55 12.10 11.61
CA ALA A 118 -4.67 12.43 12.49
C ALA A 118 -4.18 12.75 13.90
N THR A 119 -4.56 13.93 14.40
CA THR A 119 -4.32 14.32 15.80
C THR A 119 -5.49 13.92 16.71
N ASP A 120 -6.69 13.77 16.16
CA ASP A 120 -7.87 13.28 16.86
C ASP A 120 -8.80 12.42 15.98
N LEU A 121 -9.90 11.95 16.57
CA LEU A 121 -10.90 11.13 15.88
C LEU A 121 -11.62 11.90 14.75
N GLN A 122 -11.77 13.22 14.87
CA GLN A 122 -12.42 14.03 13.85
C GLN A 122 -11.57 14.12 12.60
N ASP A 123 -10.24 14.22 12.74
CA ASP A 123 -9.31 14.19 11.61
C ASP A 123 -9.41 12.87 10.82
N VAL A 124 -9.53 11.74 11.53
CA VAL A 124 -9.71 10.42 10.88
C VAL A 124 -11.04 10.35 10.13
N ILE A 125 -12.11 10.89 10.72
CA ILE A 125 -13.44 10.92 10.10
C ILE A 125 -13.41 11.83 8.87
N GLU A 126 -12.83 13.03 8.95
CA GLU A 126 -12.75 13.97 7.83
C GLU A 126 -12.04 13.36 6.61
N ILE A 127 -11.01 12.55 6.83
CA ILE A 127 -10.29 11.85 5.76
C ILE A 127 -11.18 10.80 5.07
N HIS A 128 -12.13 10.19 5.78
CA HIS A 128 -13.06 9.20 5.21
C HIS A 128 -14.40 9.80 4.77
N GLU A 129 -14.70 11.02 5.19
CA GLU A 129 -15.99 11.66 4.92
C GLU A 129 -15.94 12.42 3.59
N ILE A 130 -16.67 11.86 2.64
CA ILE A 130 -17.00 12.47 1.37
C ILE A 130 -18.08 13.54 1.65
N ARG A 131 -17.67 14.76 2.04
CA ARG A 131 -18.58 15.89 2.33
C ARG A 131 -18.83 16.74 1.08
N TYR A 132 -19.99 16.57 0.43
CA TYR A 132 -20.50 17.50 -0.59
C TYR A 132 -22.03 17.58 -0.52
#